data_AF-A0A969AKK4-F1
#
_entry.id   AF-A0A969AKK4-F1
#
_cell.length_a   1.000
_cell.length_b   1.000
_cell.length_c   1.000
_cell.angle_alpha   90.00
_cell.angle_beta   90.00
_cell.angle_gamma   90.00
#
_symmetry.space_group_name_H-M   'P 1'
#
loop_
_entity.id
_entity.type
_entity.pdbx_description
1 polymer ?
#
loop_
_entity_poly.entity_id
_entity_poly.type
_entity_poly.pdbx_seq_one_letter_code
_entity_poly.pdbx_strand_id
1 'polypeptide(L)'
;MLKNSYVVWEGASLIDGSLIVLILTGFVNHTLNRKTGRILQSWIIQQNFVPTEAAKKGLEKGICGDCPLKLSQTGACFVNLLPVNNIYRTYFAGNYQKLSANEIEVIKRYRYPIRIGSYGDPTAVPFDIWEPIIRASCGHTGYTHKWGSNECDERWKKYLMASVQSESEARIAQNLGWRTFRIITPDAPLSENEILCRHTEDDTVRCENCMLCDGKSNKPNIADRVHGLKWKISNFVKYSESLSN
;
A
#
# COMPACT_ATOMS: atom_id res chain seq x y z
N MET A 1 -25.46 -0.84 14.23
CA MET A 1 -24.35 -0.10 14.86
C MET A 1 -23.12 -0.24 13.97
N LEU A 2 -22.46 0.86 13.62
CA LEU A 2 -21.26 0.85 12.77
C LEU A 2 -20.16 0.01 13.44
N LYS A 3 -19.57 -0.93 12.71
CA LYS A 3 -18.41 -1.72 13.16
C LYS A 3 -17.13 -1.01 12.78
N ASN A 4 -16.03 -1.36 13.45
CA ASN A 4 -14.74 -0.75 13.12
C ASN A 4 -14.15 -1.24 11.79
N SER A 5 -14.55 -2.43 11.36
CA SER A 5 -13.86 -3.19 10.32
C SER A 5 -14.81 -4.07 9.53
N TYR A 6 -14.55 -4.22 8.23
CA TYR A 6 -15.41 -4.93 7.30
C TYR A 6 -14.59 -5.69 6.25
N VAL A 7 -15.05 -6.89 5.89
CA VAL A 7 -14.61 -7.58 4.67
C VAL A 7 -15.28 -6.89 3.48
N VAL A 8 -14.47 -6.40 2.55
CA VAL A 8 -14.96 -5.77 1.32
C VAL A 8 -15.21 -6.81 0.25
N TRP A 9 -14.24 -7.72 0.08
CA TRP A 9 -14.23 -8.66 -1.02
C TRP A 9 -13.35 -9.86 -0.70
N GLU A 10 -13.75 -11.01 -1.23
CA GLU A 10 -13.04 -12.29 -1.16
C GLU A 10 -13.04 -12.90 -2.56
N GLY A 11 -11.90 -13.42 -3.01
CA GLY A 11 -11.82 -14.08 -4.30
C GLY A 11 -10.40 -14.39 -4.74
N ALA A 12 -10.28 -14.88 -5.97
CA ALA A 12 -9.00 -15.21 -6.59
C ALA A 12 -8.23 -13.94 -6.93
N SER A 13 -6.97 -13.87 -6.51
CA SER A 13 -6.04 -12.80 -6.85
C SER A 13 -5.88 -12.69 -8.36
N LEU A 14 -5.90 -11.45 -8.87
CA LEU A 14 -5.55 -11.17 -10.27
C LEU A 14 -4.07 -11.40 -10.59
N ILE A 15 -3.23 -11.63 -9.59
CA ILE A 15 -1.78 -11.87 -9.78
C ILE A 15 -1.48 -13.33 -10.07
N ASP A 16 -2.09 -14.26 -9.33
CA ASP A 16 -1.75 -15.69 -9.43
C ASP A 16 -2.93 -16.64 -9.19
N GLY A 17 -4.14 -16.12 -9.00
CA GLY A 17 -5.35 -16.91 -8.74
C GLY A 17 -5.49 -17.42 -7.30
N SER A 18 -4.54 -17.19 -6.40
CA SER A 18 -4.67 -17.60 -5.00
C SER A 18 -5.78 -16.85 -4.26
N LEU A 19 -6.41 -17.49 -3.28
CA LEU A 19 -7.53 -16.90 -2.55
C LEU A 19 -7.06 -15.83 -1.57
N ILE A 20 -7.52 -14.60 -1.80
CA ILE A 20 -7.19 -13.43 -1.00
C ILE A 20 -8.45 -12.76 -0.46
N VAL A 21 -8.30 -11.90 0.54
CA VAL A 21 -9.37 -11.08 1.12
C VAL A 21 -8.92 -9.63 1.23
N LEU A 22 -9.83 -8.70 0.90
CA LEU A 22 -9.69 -7.27 1.15
C LEU A 22 -10.52 -6.88 2.38
N ILE A 23 -9.87 -6.29 3.39
CA ILE A 23 -10.50 -5.86 4.64
C ILE A 23 -10.23 -4.37 4.84
N LEU A 24 -11.27 -3.60 5.16
CA LEU A 24 -11.13 -2.21 5.61
C LEU A 24 -11.25 -2.12 7.13
N THR A 25 -10.45 -1.26 7.73
CA THR A 25 -10.48 -0.98 9.17
C THR A 25 -10.35 0.51 9.44
N GLY A 26 -10.91 0.99 10.54
CA GLY A 26 -10.76 2.37 11.00
C GLY A 26 -12.03 3.22 10.93
N PHE A 27 -13.20 2.59 10.75
CA PHE A 27 -14.49 3.31 10.66
C PHE A 27 -14.92 3.97 11.97
N VAL A 28 -14.51 3.40 13.11
CA VAL A 28 -14.84 3.91 14.46
C VAL A 28 -13.55 4.29 15.19
N ASN A 29 -12.63 3.34 15.32
CA ASN A 29 -11.33 3.49 15.97
C ASN A 29 -10.23 3.48 14.91
N HIS A 30 -9.62 4.64 14.69
CA HIS A 30 -8.52 4.78 13.74
C HIS A 30 -7.25 4.09 14.25
N THR A 31 -6.31 3.86 13.33
CA THR A 31 -5.00 3.28 13.65
C THR A 31 -4.20 4.16 14.61
N LEU A 32 -3.43 3.54 15.50
CA LEU A 32 -2.47 4.23 16.37
C LEU A 32 -1.18 4.64 15.62
N ASN A 33 -1.09 4.36 14.32
CA ASN A 33 0.03 4.79 13.49
C ASN A 33 0.01 6.32 13.33
N ARG A 34 0.91 6.99 14.07
CA ARG A 34 1.10 8.45 14.06
C ARG A 34 1.28 9.00 12.63
N LYS A 35 2.04 8.32 11.76
CA LYS A 35 2.33 8.75 10.38
C LYS A 35 1.06 8.94 9.57
N THR A 36 0.10 8.02 9.71
CA THR A 36 -1.07 8.00 8.83
C THR A 36 -2.22 8.87 9.32
N GLY A 37 -2.40 8.97 10.64
CA GLY A 37 -3.57 9.66 11.21
C GLY A 37 -4.88 8.88 10.97
N ARG A 38 -6.01 9.59 10.92
CA ARG A 38 -7.37 9.08 10.73
C ARG A 38 -7.68 8.80 9.25
N ILE A 39 -6.96 7.83 8.69
CA ILE A 39 -7.20 7.28 7.36
C ILE A 39 -7.62 5.82 7.45
N LEU A 40 -8.64 5.43 6.67
CA LEU A 40 -9.05 4.03 6.59
C LEU A 40 -7.89 3.20 6.07
N GLN A 41 -7.60 2.09 6.76
CA GLN A 41 -6.58 1.15 6.34
C GLN A 41 -7.21 0.04 5.51
N SER A 42 -6.48 -0.44 4.50
CA SER A 42 -6.91 -1.54 3.67
C SER A 42 -5.89 -2.67 3.66
N TRP A 43 -6.35 -3.89 3.94
CA TRP A 43 -5.50 -5.05 4.13
C TRP A 43 -5.87 -6.11 3.11
N ILE A 44 -4.94 -6.44 2.22
CA ILE A 44 -5.08 -7.51 1.23
C ILE A 44 -4.25 -8.69 1.73
N ILE A 45 -4.92 -9.78 2.09
CA ILE A 45 -4.29 -10.88 2.83
C ILE A 45 -4.58 -12.21 2.13
N GLN A 46 -3.58 -13.09 2.09
CA GLN A 46 -3.76 -14.49 1.69
C GLN A 46 -4.64 -15.23 2.71
N GLN A 47 -5.69 -15.92 2.26
CA GLN A 47 -6.64 -16.58 3.17
C GLN A 47 -6.02 -17.78 3.91
N ASN A 48 -5.04 -18.45 3.30
CA ASN A 48 -4.54 -19.75 3.77
C ASN A 48 -3.33 -19.66 4.72
N PHE A 49 -2.78 -18.48 4.95
CA PHE A 49 -1.52 -18.34 5.68
C PHE A 49 -1.55 -17.14 6.63
N VAL A 50 -1.07 -17.36 7.86
CA VAL A 50 -0.77 -16.26 8.78
C VAL A 50 0.26 -15.32 8.11
N PRO A 51 0.01 -14.00 8.02
CA PRO A 51 0.86 -13.07 7.26
C PRO A 51 2.36 -13.14 7.55
N THR A 52 2.76 -13.24 8.83
CA THR A 52 4.18 -13.38 9.16
C THR A 52 4.80 -14.68 8.64
N GLU A 53 4.04 -15.78 8.63
CA GLU A 53 4.53 -17.06 8.11
C GLU A 53 4.56 -17.06 6.59
N ALA A 54 3.55 -16.47 5.94
CA ALA A 54 3.54 -16.27 4.49
C ALA A 54 4.76 -15.46 4.04
N ALA A 55 5.03 -14.34 4.71
CA ALA A 55 6.14 -13.44 4.37
C ALA A 55 7.51 -14.10 4.51
N LYS A 56 7.72 -14.87 5.59
CA LYS A 56 8.98 -15.60 5.80
C LYS A 56 9.20 -16.68 4.74
N LYS A 57 8.14 -17.40 4.37
CA LYS A 57 8.18 -18.53 3.43
C LYS A 57 8.04 -18.14 1.96
N GLY A 58 7.77 -16.86 1.67
CA GLY A 58 7.56 -16.37 0.30
C GLY A 58 6.21 -16.77 -0.31
N LEU A 59 5.20 -17.04 0.50
CA LEU A 59 3.87 -17.49 0.07
C LEU A 59 2.91 -16.34 -0.25
N GLU A 60 3.43 -15.12 -0.41
CA GLU A 60 2.67 -13.89 -0.64
C GLU A 60 2.50 -13.54 -2.12
N LYS A 61 2.79 -14.46 -3.06
CA LYS A 61 2.75 -14.15 -4.51
C LYS A 61 1.40 -13.53 -4.93
N GLY A 62 0.27 -14.07 -4.45
CA GLY A 62 -1.04 -13.51 -4.78
C GLY A 62 -1.35 -12.13 -4.23
N ILE A 63 -0.60 -11.61 -3.27
CA ILE A 63 -0.82 -10.25 -2.75
C ILE A 63 0.34 -9.30 -3.03
N CYS A 64 1.55 -9.82 -3.25
CA CYS A 64 2.76 -9.02 -3.43
C CYS A 64 3.41 -9.19 -4.81
N GLY A 65 2.96 -10.18 -5.60
CA GLY A 65 3.56 -10.52 -6.89
C GLY A 65 5.08 -10.65 -6.82
N ASP A 66 5.74 -9.92 -7.70
CA ASP A 66 7.20 -9.86 -7.83
C ASP A 66 7.83 -8.70 -7.06
N CYS A 67 7.13 -8.14 -6.05
CA CYS A 67 7.67 -7.08 -5.22
C CYS A 67 9.08 -7.43 -4.70
N PRO A 68 10.12 -6.64 -5.03
CA PRO A 68 11.49 -6.98 -4.67
C PRO A 68 11.74 -6.85 -3.17
N LEU A 69 10.87 -6.11 -2.46
CA LEU A 69 11.02 -5.83 -1.03
C LEU A 69 10.45 -6.94 -0.14
N LYS A 70 9.97 -8.07 -0.68
CA LYS A 70 9.43 -9.18 0.12
C LYS A 70 10.40 -9.65 1.21
N LEU A 71 9.86 -10.08 2.35
CA LEU A 71 10.67 -10.56 3.47
C LEU A 71 11.52 -11.79 3.07
N SER A 72 10.94 -12.70 2.30
CA SER A 72 11.62 -13.89 1.77
C SER A 72 12.63 -13.62 0.66
N GLN A 73 12.72 -12.39 0.16
CA GLN A 73 13.66 -12.00 -0.89
C GLN A 73 14.76 -11.11 -0.32
N THR A 74 14.51 -9.81 -0.20
CA THR A 74 15.50 -8.85 0.32
C THR A 74 15.40 -8.67 1.81
N GLY A 75 14.26 -8.99 2.44
CA GLY A 75 14.04 -8.64 3.84
C GLY A 75 13.80 -7.15 4.07
N ALA A 76 13.53 -6.36 3.02
CA ALA A 76 13.38 -4.91 3.11
C ALA A 76 11.92 -4.44 3.23
N CYS A 77 10.95 -5.36 3.37
CA CYS A 77 9.53 -5.02 3.43
C CYS A 77 9.26 -4.03 4.57
N PHE A 78 8.75 -2.85 4.24
CA PHE A 78 8.53 -1.77 5.22
C PHE A 78 7.30 -2.01 6.11
N VAL A 79 6.41 -2.94 5.74
CA VAL A 79 5.22 -3.24 6.54
C VAL A 79 5.59 -3.91 7.86
N ASN A 80 4.94 -3.48 8.95
CA ASN A 80 4.95 -4.21 10.21
C ASN A 80 3.87 -5.29 10.15
N LEU A 81 4.29 -6.56 10.10
CA LEU A 81 3.38 -7.71 9.92
C LEU A 81 2.65 -8.13 11.21
N LEU A 82 3.10 -7.69 12.39
CA LEU A 82 2.46 -8.07 13.66
C LEU A 82 1.01 -7.58 13.76
N PRO A 83 0.67 -6.31 13.45
CA PRO A 83 -0.72 -5.88 13.34
C PRO A 83 -1.51 -6.64 12.28
N VAL A 84 -0.88 -7.03 11.16
CA VAL A 84 -1.55 -7.75 10.06
C VAL A 84 -1.98 -9.15 10.53
N ASN A 85 -1.19 -9.82 11.37
CA ASN A 85 -1.59 -11.09 11.99
C ASN A 85 -2.87 -10.96 12.81
N ASN A 86 -3.09 -9.83 13.50
CA ASN A 86 -4.32 -9.61 14.25
C ASN A 86 -5.51 -9.47 13.30
N ILE A 87 -5.35 -8.74 12.20
CA ILE A 87 -6.38 -8.63 11.16
C ILE A 87 -6.73 -10.00 10.60
N TYR A 88 -5.71 -10.81 10.25
CA TYR A 88 -5.89 -12.18 9.76
C TYR A 88 -6.62 -13.07 10.77
N ARG A 89 -6.22 -13.07 12.05
CA ARG A 89 -6.84 -13.90 13.09
C ARG A 89 -8.33 -13.56 13.27
N THR A 90 -8.68 -12.28 13.23
CA THR A 90 -10.09 -11.84 13.29
C THR A 90 -10.87 -12.29 12.07
N TYR A 91 -10.26 -12.24 10.88
CA TYR A 91 -10.87 -12.75 9.65
C TYR A 91 -11.09 -14.25 9.70
N PHE A 92 -10.06 -15.01 10.06
CA PHE A 92 -10.11 -16.47 10.17
C PHE A 92 -11.16 -16.94 11.19
N ALA A 93 -11.39 -16.15 12.25
CA ALA A 93 -12.45 -16.40 13.22
C ALA A 93 -13.87 -16.01 12.74
N GLY A 94 -14.03 -15.47 11.53
CA GLY A 94 -15.33 -15.08 10.96
C GLY A 94 -15.93 -13.80 11.56
N ASN A 95 -15.12 -12.96 12.20
CA ASN A 95 -15.61 -11.84 13.03
C ASN A 95 -15.78 -10.52 12.28
N TYR A 96 -15.53 -10.49 10.98
CA TYR A 96 -15.80 -9.31 10.15
C TYR A 96 -17.16 -9.40 9.48
N GLN A 97 -17.90 -8.30 9.52
CA GLN A 97 -19.10 -8.14 8.71
C GLN A 97 -18.71 -7.80 7.27
N LYS A 98 -19.56 -8.16 6.30
CA LYS A 98 -19.38 -7.72 4.92
C LYS A 98 -19.70 -6.23 4.80
N LEU A 99 -18.86 -5.50 4.06
CA LEU A 99 -19.10 -4.11 3.68
C LEU A 99 -20.37 -4.05 2.83
N SER A 100 -21.27 -3.13 3.13
CA SER A 100 -22.47 -2.89 2.33
C SER A 100 -22.49 -1.47 1.76
N ALA A 101 -23.52 -1.16 0.96
CA ALA A 101 -23.75 0.20 0.47
C ALA A 101 -23.87 1.23 1.61
N ASN A 102 -24.35 0.82 2.80
CA ASN A 102 -24.44 1.71 3.95
C ASN A 102 -23.06 2.19 4.42
N GLU A 103 -22.08 1.30 4.47
CA GLU A 103 -20.71 1.67 4.85
C GLU A 103 -20.04 2.54 3.79
N ILE A 104 -20.33 2.36 2.50
CA ILE A 104 -19.85 3.26 1.44
C ILE A 104 -20.44 4.67 1.64
N GLU A 105 -21.73 4.78 1.97
CA GLU A 105 -22.35 6.07 2.28
C GLU A 105 -21.77 6.69 3.56
N VAL A 106 -21.37 5.88 4.55
CA VAL A 106 -20.62 6.36 5.73
C VAL A 106 -19.27 6.96 5.32
N ILE A 107 -18.52 6.31 4.42
CA ILE A 107 -17.25 6.85 3.88
C ILE A 107 -17.47 8.23 3.28
N LYS A 108 -18.52 8.37 2.46
CA LYS A 108 -18.89 9.61 1.78
C LYS A 108 -19.33 10.70 2.76
N ARG A 109 -20.28 10.39 3.63
CA ARG A 109 -20.88 11.35 4.58
C ARG A 109 -19.87 11.89 5.57
N TYR A 110 -19.01 11.03 6.10
CA TYR A 110 -17.98 11.42 7.08
C TYR A 110 -16.65 11.81 6.43
N ARG A 111 -16.60 11.83 5.09
CA ARG A 111 -15.41 12.23 4.33
C ARG A 111 -14.17 11.48 4.78
N TYR A 112 -14.26 10.15 4.87
CA TYR A 112 -13.10 9.35 5.25
C TYR A 112 -12.09 9.27 4.10
N PRO A 113 -10.80 9.57 4.32
CA PRO A 113 -9.77 9.23 3.36
C PRO A 113 -9.42 7.73 3.45
N ILE A 114 -8.83 7.17 2.39
CA ILE A 114 -8.43 5.76 2.35
C ILE A 114 -6.96 5.56 1.94
N ARG A 115 -6.26 4.72 2.70
CA ARG A 115 -4.94 4.20 2.30
C ARG A 115 -5.15 2.89 1.55
N ILE A 116 -4.92 2.92 0.25
CA ILE A 116 -5.04 1.79 -0.66
C ILE A 116 -3.76 0.97 -0.58
N GLY A 117 -3.85 -0.28 -0.14
CA GLY A 117 -2.69 -1.16 0.07
C GLY A 117 -1.90 -0.83 1.34
N SER A 118 -2.54 -0.85 2.52
CA SER A 118 -1.78 -0.81 3.78
C SER A 118 -0.89 -2.05 3.96
N TYR A 119 -1.32 -3.17 3.35
CA TYR A 119 -0.54 -4.37 3.10
C TYR A 119 -1.13 -5.11 1.89
N GLY A 120 -0.24 -5.67 1.06
CA GLY A 120 -0.55 -6.21 -0.26
C GLY A 120 -0.71 -5.12 -1.33
N ASP A 121 -0.50 -5.49 -2.58
CA ASP A 121 -0.62 -4.66 -3.77
C ASP A 121 -2.10 -4.51 -4.17
N PRO A 122 -2.64 -3.29 -4.29
CA PRO A 122 -4.04 -3.07 -4.65
C PRO A 122 -4.48 -3.74 -5.95
N THR A 123 -3.56 -3.93 -6.91
CA THR A 123 -3.88 -4.51 -8.21
C THR A 123 -4.15 -6.01 -8.14
N ALA A 124 -3.95 -6.66 -6.99
CA ALA A 124 -4.36 -8.05 -6.77
C ALA A 124 -5.87 -8.23 -6.70
N VAL A 125 -6.61 -7.16 -6.38
CA VAL A 125 -8.07 -7.13 -6.27
C VAL A 125 -8.63 -6.41 -7.50
N PRO A 126 -9.77 -6.87 -8.07
CA PRO A 126 -10.37 -6.20 -9.22
C PRO A 126 -10.61 -4.71 -8.99
N PHE A 127 -10.26 -3.89 -9.98
CA PHE A 127 -10.39 -2.43 -9.90
C PHE A 127 -11.81 -1.99 -9.53
N ASP A 128 -12.83 -2.67 -10.06
CA ASP A 128 -14.24 -2.31 -9.85
C ASP A 128 -14.72 -2.56 -8.40
N ILE A 129 -13.98 -3.34 -7.61
CA ILE A 129 -14.19 -3.46 -6.15
C ILE A 129 -13.70 -2.22 -5.43
N TRP A 130 -12.58 -1.65 -5.89
CA TRP A 130 -11.95 -0.48 -5.26
C TRP A 130 -12.62 0.83 -5.64
N GLU A 131 -12.97 1.01 -6.91
CA GLU A 131 -13.38 2.31 -7.43
C GLU A 131 -14.56 2.95 -6.68
N PRO A 132 -15.64 2.23 -6.30
CA PRO A 132 -16.73 2.81 -5.52
C PRO A 132 -16.26 3.37 -4.17
N ILE A 133 -15.31 2.68 -3.52
CA ILE A 133 -14.77 3.06 -2.20
C ILE A 133 -13.87 4.29 -2.35
N ILE A 134 -12.99 4.31 -3.36
CA ILE A 134 -12.12 5.44 -3.64
C ILE A 134 -12.94 6.68 -3.99
N ARG A 135 -14.00 6.54 -4.79
CA ARG A 135 -14.89 7.65 -5.17
C ARG A 135 -15.74 8.17 -4.01
N ALA A 136 -16.09 7.32 -3.04
CA ALA A 136 -16.75 7.75 -1.82
C ALA A 136 -15.79 8.47 -0.86
N SER A 137 -14.49 8.15 -0.91
CA SER A 137 -13.49 8.76 -0.03
C SER A 137 -13.26 10.25 -0.33
N CYS A 138 -12.84 11.02 0.67
CA CYS A 138 -12.48 12.43 0.46
C CYS A 138 -11.07 12.62 -0.13
N GLY A 139 -10.32 11.53 -0.23
CA GLY A 139 -8.94 11.48 -0.71
C GLY A 139 -8.35 10.08 -0.48
N HIS A 140 -7.29 9.76 -1.20
CA HIS A 140 -6.63 8.47 -1.07
C HIS A 140 -5.10 8.58 -1.14
N THR A 141 -4.43 7.55 -0.64
CA THR A 141 -3.00 7.33 -0.90
C THR A 141 -2.78 5.89 -1.35
N GLY A 142 -1.89 5.64 -2.31
CA GLY A 142 -1.59 4.27 -2.70
C GLY A 142 -0.43 4.14 -3.68
N TYR A 143 0.12 2.93 -3.73
CA TYR A 143 1.23 2.58 -4.60
C TYR A 143 1.10 1.13 -5.07
N THR A 144 1.72 0.83 -6.20
CA THR A 144 1.82 -0.52 -6.75
C THR A 144 3.23 -0.79 -7.25
N HIS A 145 3.72 -2.01 -7.05
CA HIS A 145 4.95 -2.51 -7.69
C HIS A 145 4.68 -3.16 -9.04
N LYS A 146 3.42 -3.34 -9.42
CA LYS A 146 3.00 -3.89 -10.72
C LYS A 146 2.95 -2.84 -11.84
N TRP A 147 3.39 -1.60 -11.60
CA TRP A 147 3.29 -0.47 -12.55
C TRP A 147 3.90 -0.73 -13.94
N GLY A 148 4.93 -1.58 -14.03
CA GLY A 148 5.61 -1.95 -15.27
C GLY A 148 5.13 -3.29 -15.87
N SER A 149 4.17 -3.95 -15.24
CA SER A 149 3.61 -5.22 -15.71
C SER A 149 2.54 -4.96 -16.78
N ASN A 150 2.58 -5.72 -17.88
CA ASN A 150 1.54 -5.68 -18.92
C ASN A 150 0.14 -6.10 -18.41
N GLU A 151 0.07 -6.75 -17.25
CA GLU A 151 -1.18 -7.16 -16.60
C GLU A 151 -1.77 -6.06 -15.70
N CYS A 152 -1.03 -4.97 -15.48
CA CYS A 152 -1.51 -3.87 -14.66
C CYS A 152 -2.54 -3.05 -15.44
N ASP A 153 -3.80 -3.08 -14.98
CA ASP A 153 -4.86 -2.25 -15.52
C ASP A 153 -4.47 -0.76 -15.45
N GLU A 154 -4.37 -0.09 -16.61
CA GLU A 154 -3.90 1.29 -16.71
C GLU A 154 -4.76 2.29 -15.93
N ARG A 155 -6.02 1.94 -15.62
CA ARG A 155 -6.90 2.76 -14.77
C ARG A 155 -6.27 3.03 -13.39
N TRP A 156 -5.38 2.15 -12.93
CA TRP A 156 -4.66 2.33 -11.66
C TRP A 156 -3.76 3.56 -11.63
N LYS A 157 -3.25 4.04 -12.78
CA LYS A 157 -2.46 5.30 -12.86
C LYS A 157 -3.20 6.48 -12.22
N LYS A 158 -4.54 6.48 -12.29
CA LYS A 158 -5.39 7.52 -11.72
C LYS A 158 -5.29 7.60 -10.19
N TYR A 159 -5.09 6.47 -9.51
CA TYR A 159 -5.21 6.37 -8.05
C TYR A 159 -3.91 5.96 -7.33
N LEU A 160 -3.00 5.28 -8.03
CA LEU A 160 -1.76 4.76 -7.46
C LEU A 160 -0.55 5.44 -8.09
N MET A 161 0.50 5.54 -7.29
CA MET A 161 1.84 5.86 -7.77
C MET A 161 2.64 4.58 -8.05
N ALA A 162 3.58 4.67 -8.97
CA ALA A 162 4.56 3.60 -9.20
C ALA A 162 5.54 3.53 -8.01
N SER A 163 5.59 2.39 -7.33
CA SER A 163 6.57 2.11 -6.29
C SER A 163 7.88 1.68 -6.94
N VAL A 164 8.93 2.49 -6.78
CA VAL A 164 10.23 2.33 -7.46
C VAL A 164 11.39 2.42 -6.47
N GLN A 165 12.53 1.83 -6.82
CA GLN A 165 13.71 1.70 -5.97
C GLN A 165 14.98 2.30 -6.58
N SER A 166 14.92 2.77 -7.84
CA SER A 166 16.02 3.52 -8.47
C SER A 166 15.53 4.74 -9.26
N GLU A 167 16.46 5.64 -9.61
CA GLU A 167 16.17 6.78 -10.49
C GLU A 167 15.82 6.34 -11.92
N SER A 168 16.44 5.26 -12.40
CA SER A 168 16.16 4.70 -13.72
C SER A 168 14.74 4.14 -13.80
N GLU A 169 14.31 3.38 -12.80
CA GLU A 169 12.93 2.91 -12.67
C GLU A 169 11.94 4.07 -12.59
N ALA A 170 12.26 5.10 -11.78
CA ALA A 170 11.42 6.28 -11.66
C ALA A 170 11.22 6.98 -13.01
N ARG A 171 12.30 7.18 -13.77
CA ARG A 171 12.25 7.77 -15.11
C ARG A 171 11.41 6.94 -16.07
N ILE A 172 11.57 5.61 -16.06
CA ILE A 172 10.78 4.71 -16.91
C ILE A 172 9.28 4.81 -16.54
N ALA A 173 8.94 4.73 -15.26
CA ALA A 173 7.56 4.83 -14.80
C ALA A 173 6.93 6.18 -15.16
N GLN A 174 7.67 7.28 -15.02
CA GLN A 174 7.22 8.63 -15.38
C GLN A 174 6.97 8.77 -16.88
N ASN A 175 7.84 8.21 -17.72
CA ASN A 175 7.65 8.16 -19.16
C ASN A 175 6.39 7.36 -19.57
N LEU A 176 5.99 6.37 -18.75
CA LEU A 176 4.74 5.61 -18.92
C LEU A 176 3.51 6.31 -18.31
N GLY A 177 3.66 7.53 -17.80
CA GLY A 177 2.57 8.36 -17.28
C GLY A 177 2.22 8.14 -15.81
N TRP A 178 3.09 7.47 -15.03
CA TRP A 178 2.94 7.34 -13.58
C TRP A 178 3.58 8.52 -12.84
N ARG A 179 2.98 8.94 -11.73
CA ARG A 179 3.77 9.58 -10.66
C ARG A 179 4.46 8.50 -9.84
N THR A 180 5.63 8.79 -9.28
CA THR A 180 6.48 7.81 -8.59
C THR A 180 6.59 8.06 -7.10
N PHE A 181 6.55 6.97 -6.33
CA PHE A 181 6.95 6.90 -4.94
C PHE A 181 8.25 6.09 -4.86
N ARG A 182 9.38 6.77 -4.67
CA ARG A 182 10.72 6.15 -4.66
C ARG A 182 11.18 5.93 -3.23
N ILE A 183 11.53 4.69 -2.89
CA ILE A 183 12.27 4.45 -1.64
C ILE A 183 13.76 4.69 -1.91
N ILE A 184 14.41 5.47 -1.06
CA ILE A 184 15.80 5.86 -1.21
C ILE A 184 16.63 5.47 0.02
N THR A 185 17.94 5.29 -0.16
CA THR A 185 18.87 5.13 0.97
C THR A 185 18.96 6.44 1.77
N PRO A 186 19.45 6.41 3.03
CA PRO A 186 19.48 7.61 3.88
C PRO A 186 20.19 8.82 3.27
N ASP A 187 21.26 8.57 2.51
CA ASP A 187 22.14 9.60 1.95
C ASP A 187 21.90 9.87 0.45
N ALA A 188 20.96 9.16 -0.18
CA ALA A 188 20.67 9.35 -1.59
C ALA A 188 20.02 10.73 -1.86
N PRO A 189 20.39 11.37 -2.98
CA PRO A 189 19.79 12.64 -3.39
C PRO A 189 18.37 12.45 -3.93
N LEU A 190 17.62 13.55 -3.93
CA LEU A 190 16.35 13.66 -4.65
C LEU A 190 16.61 13.92 -6.12
N SER A 191 15.75 13.36 -6.98
CA SER A 191 15.72 13.66 -8.41
C SER A 191 14.98 14.97 -8.69
N GLU A 192 15.05 15.45 -9.94
CA GLU A 192 14.24 16.60 -10.38
C GLU A 192 12.74 16.30 -10.27
N ASN A 193 11.94 17.29 -9.87
CA ASN A 193 10.49 17.16 -9.61
C ASN A 193 10.11 16.08 -8.58
N GLU A 194 11.03 15.74 -7.69
CA GLU A 194 10.83 14.84 -6.56
C GLU A 194 10.99 15.60 -5.24
N ILE A 195 10.09 15.37 -4.30
CA ILE A 195 10.18 15.93 -2.93
C ILE A 195 10.25 14.80 -1.93
N LEU A 196 10.85 15.07 -0.77
CA LEU A 196 10.82 14.12 0.34
C LEU A 196 9.39 14.00 0.90
N CYS A 197 9.03 12.81 1.37
CA CYS A 197 7.79 12.58 2.08
C CYS A 197 7.66 13.58 3.23
N ARG A 198 6.55 14.33 3.27
CA ARG A 198 6.36 15.40 4.26
C ARG A 198 6.46 14.91 5.71
N HIS A 199 6.03 13.68 5.97
CA HIS A 199 6.17 13.07 7.30
C HIS A 199 7.63 12.75 7.67
N THR A 200 8.45 12.44 6.68
CA THR A 200 9.87 12.14 6.86
C THR A 200 10.69 13.42 7.03
N GLU A 201 10.25 14.53 6.42
CA GLU A 201 10.77 15.88 6.70
C GLU A 201 10.37 16.37 8.10
N ASP A 202 9.10 16.19 8.47
CA ASP A 202 8.51 16.64 9.74
C ASP A 202 7.48 15.61 10.22
N ASP A 203 7.79 14.93 11.33
CA ASP A 203 6.97 13.83 11.87
C ASP A 203 5.61 14.29 12.44
N THR A 204 5.39 15.61 12.51
CA THR A 204 4.08 16.21 12.85
C THR A 204 3.12 16.23 11.65
N VAL A 205 3.65 16.21 10.42
CA VAL A 205 2.83 16.14 9.20
C VAL A 205 2.35 14.72 8.99
N ARG A 206 1.02 14.53 8.93
CA ARG A 206 0.39 13.22 8.77
C ARG A 206 -0.12 13.01 7.35
N CYS A 207 -0.21 11.75 6.92
CA CYS A 207 -0.73 11.41 5.60
C CYS A 207 -2.15 11.97 5.38
N GLU A 208 -3.02 11.88 6.40
CA GLU A 208 -4.38 12.45 6.37
C GLU A 208 -4.43 13.95 5.99
N ASN A 209 -3.34 14.69 6.24
CA ASN A 209 -3.25 16.12 5.97
C ASN A 209 -2.62 16.41 4.59
N CYS A 210 -1.54 15.70 4.23
CA CYS A 210 -0.80 16.03 3.00
C CYS A 210 -1.41 15.39 1.74
N MET A 211 -1.87 14.13 1.83
CA MET A 211 -2.50 13.38 0.72
C MET A 211 -1.77 13.49 -0.63
N LEU A 212 -0.44 13.52 -0.60
CA LEU A 212 0.38 13.69 -1.82
C LEU A 212 0.56 12.39 -2.62
N CYS A 213 0.33 11.23 -2.01
CA CYS A 213 0.54 9.94 -2.64
C CYS A 213 -0.70 9.44 -3.42
N ASP A 214 -1.31 10.32 -4.21
CA ASP A 214 -2.68 10.22 -4.74
C ASP A 214 -2.77 9.91 -6.25
N GLY A 215 -1.79 9.18 -6.79
CA GLY A 215 -1.75 8.81 -8.20
C GLY A 215 -1.49 9.99 -9.15
N LYS A 216 -1.98 9.90 -10.39
CA LYS A 216 -1.71 10.87 -11.47
C LYS A 216 -2.26 12.26 -11.15
N SER A 217 -1.36 13.25 -11.12
CA SER A 217 -1.68 14.67 -10.98
C SER A 217 -0.47 15.52 -11.43
N ASN A 218 -0.57 16.85 -11.34
CA ASN A 218 0.56 17.76 -11.57
C ASN A 218 1.43 17.99 -10.32
N LYS A 219 1.18 17.25 -9.23
CA LYS A 219 1.99 17.34 -8.00
C LYS A 219 3.35 16.66 -8.20
N PRO A 220 4.38 17.02 -7.41
CA PRO A 220 5.70 16.39 -7.49
C PRO A 220 5.67 14.88 -7.24
N ASN A 221 6.69 14.16 -7.72
CA ASN A 221 6.98 12.79 -7.28
C ASN A 221 7.43 12.78 -5.82
N ILE A 222 7.35 11.64 -5.16
CA ILE A 222 7.64 11.52 -3.74
C ILE A 222 8.80 10.54 -3.54
N ALA A 223 9.82 10.95 -2.79
CA ALA A 223 10.80 10.06 -2.22
C ALA A 223 10.49 9.80 -0.74
N ASP A 224 10.81 8.61 -0.24
CA ASP A 224 10.86 8.35 1.19
C ASP A 224 12.16 7.64 1.54
N ARG A 225 12.88 8.14 2.53
CA ARG A 225 14.08 7.47 3.03
C ARG A 225 13.66 6.19 3.70
N VAL A 226 14.38 5.10 3.43
CA VAL A 226 14.13 3.83 4.12
C VAL A 226 14.19 4.03 5.63
N HIS A 227 13.21 3.49 6.35
CA HIS A 227 13.05 3.67 7.79
C HIS A 227 12.50 2.39 8.45
N GLY A 228 12.54 2.35 9.77
CA GLY A 228 12.08 1.21 10.58
C GLY A 228 13.24 0.49 11.26
N LEU A 229 13.15 -0.84 11.34
CA LEU A 229 14.17 -1.65 12.03
C LEU A 229 15.51 -1.57 11.30
N LYS A 230 16.62 -1.45 12.05
CA LYS A 230 17.98 -1.30 11.50
C LYS A 230 18.34 -2.35 10.44
N TRP A 231 17.93 -3.60 10.65
CA TRP A 231 18.20 -4.68 9.70
C TRP A 231 17.43 -4.53 8.38
N LYS A 232 16.21 -3.96 8.41
CA LYS A 232 15.45 -3.65 7.18
C LYS A 232 16.14 -2.55 6.37
N ILE A 233 16.64 -1.52 7.07
CA ILE A 233 17.41 -0.44 6.45
C ILE A 233 18.68 -1.00 5.80
N SER A 234 19.46 -1.80 6.54
CA SER A 234 20.68 -2.42 6.02
C SER A 234 20.41 -3.31 4.80
N ASN A 235 19.34 -4.11 4.83
CA ASN A 235 18.94 -4.95 3.71
C ASN A 235 18.54 -4.13 2.49
N PHE A 236 17.80 -3.03 2.69
CA PHE A 236 17.43 -2.14 1.60
C PHE A 236 18.65 -1.46 0.98
N VAL A 237 19.61 -1.01 1.78
CA VAL A 237 20.86 -0.41 1.28
C VAL A 237 21.61 -1.39 0.38
N LYS A 238 21.81 -2.63 0.83
CA LYS A 238 22.44 -3.70 0.03
C LYS A 238 21.68 -3.97 -1.28
N TYR A 239 20.35 -3.99 -1.21
CA TYR A 239 19.52 -4.16 -2.39
C TYR A 239 19.67 -2.99 -3.37
N SER A 240 19.66 -1.75 -2.87
CA SER A 240 19.85 -0.54 -3.69
C SER A 240 21.22 -0.50 -4.37
N GLU A 241 22.28 -0.94 -3.69
CA GLU A 241 23.62 -1.08 -4.26
C GLU A 241 23.63 -2.11 -5.40
N SER A 242 22.87 -3.20 -5.25
CA SER A 242 22.76 -4.23 -6.31
C SER A 242 22.03 -3.77 -7.57
N LEU A 243 21.23 -2.70 -7.50
CA LEU A 243 20.57 -2.10 -8.67
C LEU A 243 21.47 -1.12 -9.44
N SER A 244 22.57 -0.70 -8.83
CA SER A 244 23.50 0.29 -9.39
C SER A 244 24.73 -0.35 -10.06
N ASN A 245 24.93 -1.66 -9.84
CA ASN A 245 25.96 -2.49 -10.46
C ASN A 245 25.39 -3.28 -11.64
#